data_AF-A0A7W4NQ17-F1
#
_entry.id   AF-A0A7W4NQ17-F1
#
_cell.length_a   1.000
_cell.length_b   1.000
_cell.length_c   1.000
_cell.angle_alpha   90.00
_cell.angle_beta   90.00
_cell.angle_gamma   90.00
#
_symmetry.space_group_name_H-M   'P 1'
#
loop_
_entity.id
_entity.type
_entity.pdbx_description
1 polymer ?
#
loop_
_entity_poly.entity_id
_entity_poly.type
_entity_poly.pdbx_seq_one_letter_code
_entity_poly.pdbx_strand_id
1 'polypeptide(L)'
;MLATVLGMAAGVAWWCEAGAGHAAPIPVVFLHRDHAAYNCVQCHHDVLEPALASAPDRTCFGCHRTWPDQAALALSTFHDFCEGCHLTRRRDHATAGPVRLCHGCHVPPAGRKGQDIF
;
A
#
# COMPACT_ATOMS: atom_id res chain seq x y z
N MET A 1 14.83 48.48 -34.26
CA MET A 1 15.38 47.22 -33.70
C MET A 1 15.20 47.29 -32.19
N LEU A 2 14.06 46.86 -31.65
CA LEU A 2 13.80 46.85 -30.20
C LEU A 2 12.70 45.82 -29.92
N ALA A 3 13.11 44.59 -29.65
CA ALA A 3 12.23 43.58 -29.08
C ALA A 3 13.09 42.47 -28.48
N THR A 4 13.35 42.50 -27.17
CA THR A 4 13.75 41.33 -26.37
C THR A 4 14.00 41.70 -24.90
N VAL A 5 12.97 41.71 -24.04
CA VAL A 5 13.19 41.56 -22.57
C VAL A 5 12.13 40.67 -21.86
N LEU A 6 11.03 40.27 -22.48
CA LEU A 6 9.93 39.54 -21.80
C LEU A 6 10.14 38.01 -21.68
N GLY A 7 11.33 37.54 -21.27
CA GLY A 7 11.68 36.12 -21.29
C GLY A 7 11.81 35.38 -19.94
N MET A 8 11.91 36.09 -18.80
CA MET A 8 12.44 35.46 -17.58
C MET A 8 11.42 35.13 -16.47
N ALA A 9 10.19 35.64 -16.52
CA ALA A 9 9.21 35.39 -15.45
C ALA A 9 8.50 34.02 -15.56
N ALA A 10 8.38 33.46 -16.76
CA ALA A 10 7.65 32.21 -16.98
C ALA A 10 8.41 30.95 -16.51
N GLY A 11 9.74 31.02 -16.38
CA GLY A 11 10.56 29.86 -16.02
C GLY A 11 10.43 29.43 -14.55
N VAL A 12 10.18 30.37 -13.64
CA VAL A 12 10.12 30.07 -12.18
C VAL A 12 8.76 29.49 -11.78
N ALA A 13 7.68 29.92 -12.43
CA ALA A 13 6.33 29.42 -12.16
C ALA A 13 6.17 27.93 -12.53
N TRP A 14 6.86 27.47 -13.58
CA TRP A 14 6.75 26.08 -14.05
C TRP A 14 7.42 25.05 -13.13
N TRP A 15 8.34 25.48 -12.26
CA TRP A 15 9.05 24.55 -11.37
C TRP A 15 8.30 24.22 -10.09
N CYS A 16 7.32 25.04 -9.70
CA CYS A 16 6.54 24.82 -8.48
C CYS A 16 5.38 23.80 -8.67
N GLU A 17 4.94 23.54 -9.90
CA GLU A 17 3.83 22.61 -10.17
C GLU A 17 4.26 21.13 -10.29
N ALA A 18 5.57 20.84 -10.32
CA ALA A 18 6.09 19.47 -10.30
C ALA A 18 6.16 18.86 -8.87
N GLY A 19 5.64 19.56 -7.87
CA GLY A 19 5.56 19.09 -6.50
C GLY A 19 4.47 18.03 -6.30
N ALA A 20 4.90 16.79 -6.05
CA ALA A 20 4.15 15.72 -5.42
C ALA A 20 3.01 15.07 -6.23
N GLY A 21 3.36 14.48 -7.38
CA GLY A 21 2.69 13.24 -7.79
C GLY A 21 2.97 12.16 -6.74
N HIS A 22 1.96 11.74 -5.99
CA HIS A 22 2.07 10.57 -5.11
C HIS A 22 2.59 9.42 -5.97
N ALA A 23 3.77 8.87 -5.62
CA ALA A 23 4.36 7.76 -6.33
C ALA A 23 3.29 6.66 -6.50
N ALA A 24 3.14 6.13 -7.71
CA ALA A 24 2.13 5.12 -7.99
C ALA A 24 2.28 3.96 -6.98
N PRO A 25 1.20 3.54 -6.30
CA PRO A 25 1.29 2.53 -5.26
C PRO A 25 1.89 1.24 -5.81
N ILE A 26 2.90 0.74 -5.10
CA ILE A 26 3.65 -0.43 -5.54
C ILE A 26 2.83 -1.68 -5.16
N PRO A 27 2.38 -2.50 -6.13
CA PRO A 27 1.47 -3.59 -5.86
C PRO A 27 2.09 -4.62 -4.91
N VAL A 28 1.28 -5.10 -3.96
CA VAL A 28 1.62 -6.22 -3.08
C VAL A 28 0.78 -7.42 -3.50
N VAL A 29 1.38 -8.60 -3.49
CA VAL A 29 0.62 -9.85 -3.66
C VAL A 29 0.47 -10.50 -2.30
N PHE A 30 -0.77 -10.60 -1.85
CA PHE A 30 -1.18 -11.31 -0.65
C PHE A 30 -1.80 -12.65 -1.05
N LEU A 31 -1.51 -13.71 -0.29
CA LEU A 31 -2.02 -15.05 -0.52
C LEU A 31 -2.55 -15.61 0.81
N HIS A 32 -3.86 -15.80 0.97
CA HIS A 32 -4.46 -16.32 2.20
C HIS A 32 -3.96 -17.72 2.54
N ARG A 33 -3.63 -18.55 1.53
CA ARG A 33 -3.05 -19.89 1.77
C ARG A 33 -1.78 -19.85 2.61
N ASP A 34 -0.99 -18.78 2.49
CA ASP A 34 0.26 -18.60 3.23
C ASP A 34 0.00 -18.05 4.66
N HIS A 35 -1.26 -17.66 4.93
CA HIS A 35 -1.74 -17.08 6.18
C HIS A 35 -2.89 -17.88 6.83
N ALA A 36 -3.20 -19.08 6.30
CA ALA A 36 -4.35 -19.87 6.73
C ALA A 36 -4.28 -20.35 8.21
N ALA A 37 -3.10 -20.24 8.84
CA ALA A 37 -2.91 -20.55 10.25
C ALA A 37 -3.34 -19.42 11.21
N TYR A 38 -3.69 -18.25 10.69
CA TYR A 38 -4.14 -17.10 11.48
C TYR A 38 -5.66 -16.99 11.45
N ASN A 39 -6.25 -16.49 12.54
CA ASN A 39 -7.69 -16.24 12.58
C ASN A 39 -8.01 -15.06 11.65
N CYS A 40 -9.06 -15.19 10.83
CA CYS A 40 -9.50 -14.19 9.86
C CYS A 40 -9.60 -12.78 10.47
N VAL A 41 -10.07 -12.67 11.73
CA VAL A 41 -10.29 -11.39 12.40
C VAL A 41 -9.00 -10.72 12.89
N GLN A 42 -7.86 -11.43 12.84
CA GLN A 42 -6.55 -10.81 13.09
C GLN A 42 -6.15 -9.85 11.97
N CYS A 43 -6.62 -10.11 10.74
CA CYS A 43 -6.38 -9.24 9.58
C CYS A 43 -7.60 -8.40 9.25
N HIS A 44 -8.78 -9.03 9.16
CA HIS A 44 -10.06 -8.34 8.96
C HIS A 44 -10.59 -7.85 10.31
N HIS A 45 -9.96 -6.82 10.85
CA HIS A 45 -10.29 -6.27 12.17
C HIS A 45 -11.62 -5.49 12.20
N ASP A 46 -12.28 -5.36 11.05
CA ASP A 46 -13.52 -4.64 10.81
C ASP A 46 -14.70 -5.56 10.46
N VAL A 47 -14.56 -6.89 10.61
CA VAL A 47 -15.60 -7.87 10.26
C VAL A 47 -16.97 -7.58 10.89
N LEU A 48 -16.97 -7.00 12.09
CA LEU A 48 -18.18 -6.69 12.84
C LEU A 48 -18.78 -5.32 12.50
N GLU A 49 -18.10 -4.50 11.70
CA GLU A 49 -18.58 -3.17 11.31
C GLU A 49 -19.70 -3.31 10.27
N PRO A 50 -20.98 -3.08 10.63
CA PRO A 50 -22.10 -3.34 9.74
C PRO A 50 -22.11 -2.39 8.54
N ALA A 51 -21.62 -1.16 8.70
CA ALA A 51 -21.51 -0.21 7.59
C ALA A 51 -20.55 -0.68 6.50
N LEU A 52 -19.55 -1.47 6.89
CA LEU A 52 -18.61 -2.07 5.96
C LEU A 52 -19.19 -3.36 5.36
N ALA A 53 -20.26 -3.93 5.94
CA ALA A 53 -21.06 -5.11 5.56
C ALA A 53 -20.86 -5.60 4.12
N SER A 54 -21.14 -4.64 3.24
CA SER A 54 -21.36 -4.82 1.81
C SER A 54 -20.42 -3.96 0.98
N ALA A 55 -19.31 -3.48 1.56
CA ALA A 55 -18.34 -2.68 0.84
C ALA A 55 -17.79 -3.51 -0.34
N PRO A 56 -17.91 -3.03 -1.58
CA PRO A 56 -17.53 -3.78 -2.79
C PRO A 56 -16.04 -4.13 -2.83
N ASP A 57 -15.25 -3.51 -1.96
CA ASP A 57 -13.81 -3.64 -1.79
C ASP A 57 -13.44 -3.83 -0.31
N ARG A 58 -14.06 -4.82 0.38
CA ARG A 58 -13.67 -5.35 1.71
C ARG A 58 -12.25 -5.94 1.78
N THR A 59 -11.31 -5.24 1.16
CA THR A 59 -9.88 -5.47 1.16
C THR A 59 -9.24 -4.45 2.08
N CYS A 60 -8.08 -4.79 2.64
CA CYS A 60 -7.35 -3.84 3.47
C CYS A 60 -7.07 -2.53 2.71
N PHE A 61 -6.77 -2.62 1.41
CA PHE A 61 -6.49 -1.46 0.57
C PHE A 61 -7.73 -0.61 0.26
N GLY A 62 -8.96 -1.14 0.36
CA GLY A 62 -10.18 -0.39 0.07
C GLY A 62 -10.31 0.81 1.01
N CYS A 63 -10.37 0.55 2.31
CA CYS A 63 -10.43 1.61 3.32
C CYS A 63 -9.11 2.39 3.43
N HIS A 64 -7.97 1.69 3.52
CA HIS A 64 -6.64 2.30 3.70
C HIS A 64 -6.09 3.02 2.46
N ARG A 65 -6.87 3.15 1.38
CA ARG A 65 -6.52 3.99 0.23
C ARG A 65 -7.58 5.04 -0.09
N THR A 66 -8.85 4.72 0.18
CA THR A 66 -9.96 5.58 -0.23
C THR A 66 -10.27 6.65 0.82
N TRP A 67 -10.13 6.34 2.11
CA TRP A 67 -10.48 7.27 3.17
C TRP A 67 -9.26 8.15 3.53
N PRO A 68 -9.36 9.49 3.50
CA PRO A 68 -8.19 10.37 3.61
C PRO A 68 -7.34 10.16 4.87
N ASP A 69 -8.00 9.94 6.01
CA ASP A 69 -7.39 9.67 7.30
C ASP A 69 -6.65 8.33 7.31
N GLN A 70 -7.22 7.31 6.67
CA GLN A 70 -6.61 5.98 6.58
C GLN A 70 -5.49 5.92 5.52
N ALA A 71 -5.68 6.61 4.40
CA ALA A 71 -4.72 6.71 3.31
C ALA A 71 -3.44 7.41 3.73
N ALA A 72 -3.54 8.46 4.56
CA ALA A 72 -2.38 9.15 5.12
C ALA A 72 -1.48 8.24 5.97
N LEU A 73 -2.07 7.20 6.57
CA LEU A 73 -1.37 6.25 7.46
C LEU A 73 -1.05 4.92 6.78
N ALA A 74 -1.50 4.69 5.56
CA ALA A 74 -1.42 3.38 4.89
C ALA A 74 -0.01 2.80 4.89
N LEU A 75 0.99 3.64 4.61
CA LEU A 75 2.39 3.21 4.57
C LEU A 75 2.84 2.65 5.92
N SER A 76 2.65 3.39 7.01
CA SER A 76 3.05 2.93 8.34
C SER A 76 2.20 1.76 8.79
N THR A 77 0.88 1.82 8.61
CA THR A 77 -0.05 0.75 9.03
C THR A 77 0.33 -0.60 8.42
N PHE A 78 0.59 -0.65 7.11
CA PHE A 78 0.93 -1.92 6.46
C PHE A 78 2.35 -2.41 6.80
N HIS A 79 3.34 -1.52 6.94
CA HIS A 79 4.68 -1.96 7.33
C HIS A 79 4.69 -2.42 8.79
N ASP A 80 4.10 -1.67 9.71
CA ASP A 80 4.05 -2.05 11.13
C ASP A 80 3.30 -3.37 11.32
N PHE A 81 2.18 -3.58 10.61
CA PHE A 81 1.39 -4.80 10.73
C PHE A 81 2.05 -6.01 10.03
N CYS A 82 2.29 -5.91 8.71
CA CYS A 82 2.77 -7.03 7.91
C CYS A 82 4.23 -7.36 8.24
N GLU A 83 5.10 -6.34 8.23
CA GLU A 83 6.52 -6.53 8.53
C GLU A 83 6.71 -6.89 10.01
N GLY A 84 5.97 -6.25 10.93
CA GLY A 84 6.05 -6.55 12.36
C GLY A 84 5.71 -8.01 12.70
N CYS A 85 4.66 -8.57 12.09
CA CYS A 85 4.32 -9.98 12.24
C CYS A 85 5.45 -10.89 11.70
N HIS A 86 5.95 -10.61 10.49
CA HIS A 86 7.03 -11.39 9.90
C HIS A 86 8.33 -11.30 10.70
N LEU A 87 8.69 -10.12 11.19
CA LEU A 87 9.87 -9.89 12.02
C LEU A 87 9.78 -10.65 13.35
N THR A 88 8.61 -10.68 13.98
CA THR A 88 8.37 -11.47 15.19
C THR A 88 8.56 -12.95 14.92
N ARG A 89 7.91 -13.49 13.86
CA ARG A 89 8.07 -14.88 13.44
C ARG A 89 9.53 -15.25 13.17
N ARG A 90 10.30 -14.37 12.51
CA ARG A 90 11.74 -14.59 12.27
C ARG A 90 12.57 -14.57 13.54
N ARG A 91 12.26 -13.68 14.49
CA ARG A 91 12.91 -13.65 15.81
C ARG A 91 12.68 -14.95 16.57
N ASP A 92 11.51 -15.57 16.39
CA ASP A 92 11.15 -16.86 16.98
C ASP A 92 11.70 -18.06 16.19
N HIS A 93 12.55 -17.84 15.20
CA HIS A 93 13.07 -18.87 14.28
C HIS A 93 11.99 -19.66 13.52
N ALA A 94 10.78 -19.09 13.39
CA ALA A 94 9.68 -19.68 12.65
C ALA A 94 9.70 -19.28 11.16
N THR A 95 8.99 -20.05 10.33
CA THR A 95 8.72 -19.67 8.94
C THR A 95 7.95 -18.35 8.90
N ALA A 96 8.43 -17.42 8.07
CA ALA A 96 7.90 -16.06 7.99
C ALA A 96 8.02 -15.52 6.57
N GLY A 97 7.18 -14.53 6.25
CA GLY A 97 7.28 -13.81 5.00
C GLY A 97 8.51 -12.92 4.86
N PRO A 98 8.60 -12.16 3.77
CA PRO A 98 9.72 -11.28 3.47
C PRO A 98 9.75 -10.05 4.40
N VAL A 99 10.97 -9.62 4.77
CA VAL A 99 11.25 -8.41 5.59
C VAL A 99 12.52 -7.67 5.19
N ARG A 100 13.32 -8.19 4.23
CA ARG A 100 14.66 -7.65 3.95
C ARG A 100 14.70 -6.67 2.79
N LEU A 101 13.78 -6.81 1.84
CA LEU A 101 13.80 -6.08 0.57
C LEU A 101 12.38 -5.71 0.23
N CYS A 102 12.15 -4.47 -0.21
CA CYS A 102 10.82 -3.97 -0.57
C CYS A 102 10.15 -4.88 -1.61
N HIS A 103 10.92 -5.35 -2.61
CA HIS A 103 10.45 -6.23 -3.67
C HIS A 103 10.14 -7.67 -3.22
N GLY A 104 10.35 -8.00 -1.94
CA GLY A 104 9.87 -9.26 -1.36
C GLY A 104 8.35 -9.26 -1.19
N CYS A 105 7.78 -8.12 -0.78
CA CYS A 105 6.32 -7.92 -0.70
C CYS A 105 5.79 -7.27 -1.99
N HIS A 106 6.52 -6.27 -2.50
CA HIS A 106 6.11 -5.46 -3.62
C HIS A 106 6.57 -6.06 -4.95
N VAL A 107 5.74 -6.92 -5.52
CA VAL A 107 6.03 -7.57 -6.80
C VAL A 107 5.14 -7.01 -7.90
N PRO A 108 5.67 -6.80 -9.12
CA PRO A 108 4.82 -6.45 -10.26
C PRO A 108 3.70 -7.47 -10.43
N PRO A 109 2.52 -7.09 -10.96
CA PRO A 109 1.43 -8.01 -11.24
C PRO A 109 1.81 -8.92 -12.42
N ALA A 110 2.72 -9.86 -12.20
CA ALA A 110 3.13 -10.85 -13.19
C ALA A 110 2.30 -12.11 -12.97
N GLY A 111 1.03 -12.09 -13.38
CA GLY A 111 0.21 -13.27 -13.71
C GLY A 111 0.29 -14.47 -12.76
N ARG A 112 0.44 -14.28 -11.44
CA ARG A 112 0.44 -15.39 -10.49
C ARG A 112 -0.97 -15.94 -10.40
N LYS A 113 -1.22 -17.06 -11.12
CA LYS A 113 -2.39 -17.91 -10.90
C LYS A 113 -2.47 -18.27 -9.42
N GLY A 114 -3.59 -17.92 -8.77
CA GLY A 114 -3.82 -18.19 -7.36
C GLY A 114 -3.93 -16.96 -6.46
N GLN A 115 -4.03 -15.75 -7.04
CA GLN A 115 -4.57 -14.61 -6.29
C GLN A 115 -6.03 -14.95 -5.95
N ASP A 116 -6.24 -15.23 -4.68
CA ASP A 116 -7.53 -15.43 -4.06
C ASP A 116 -8.35 -14.15 -4.20
N ILE A 117 -9.41 -14.25 -5.01
CA ILE A 117 -10.40 -13.19 -5.27
C ILE A 117 -11.47 -13.13 -4.16
N PHE A 118 -11.18 -13.66 -2.99
CA PHE A 118 -12.10 -13.68 -1.85
C PHE A 118 -11.87 -12.47 -0.95
#